data_AF-A0A1H6IEN9-F1
#
_entry.id   AF-A0A1H6IEN9-F1
#
_cell.length_a   1.000
_cell.length_b   1.000
_cell.length_c   1.000
_cell.angle_alpha   90.00
_cell.angle_beta   90.00
_cell.angle_gamma   90.00
#
_symmetry.space_group_name_H-M   'P 1'
#
loop_
_entity.id
_entity.type
_entity.pdbx_description
1 polymer ?
#
loop_
_entity_poly.entity_id
_entity_poly.type
_entity_poly.pdbx_seq_one_letter_code
_entity_poly.pdbx_strand_id
1 'polypeptide(L)'
;MKKPILLLPALLFVFLTGCASGKIHEKSYLRAAAVSGENGRDLVLAFFDDDTAVEASGGDMRDALKAAAFKTGKPVFTGYTELIITDGSESRERLVHILNDWKVSPSCLVVYCGNGGELLKERDTEKLIGAAKQAVEQGDAPECDIITVLGKLCIGHTAEIAELYPDGTAGSHIIY
;
A
#
# COMPACT_ATOMS: atom_id res chain seq x y z
N MET A 1 27.38 -39.40 56.79
CA MET A 1 28.10 -39.65 55.51
C MET A 1 27.33 -40.74 54.77
N LYS A 2 26.79 -40.66 53.56
CA LYS A 2 26.78 -39.71 52.42
C LYS A 2 25.39 -39.85 51.74
N LYS A 3 24.75 -38.75 51.34
CA LYS A 3 23.60 -38.75 50.40
C LYS A 3 24.11 -39.07 48.99
N PRO A 4 23.35 -39.82 48.17
CA PRO A 4 22.90 -39.25 46.88
C PRO A 4 21.52 -39.89 46.50
N ILE A 5 20.72 -39.52 45.50
CA ILE A 5 20.90 -38.87 44.20
C ILE A 5 19.62 -38.04 43.97
N LEU A 6 19.84 -36.76 43.74
CA LEU A 6 18.94 -35.84 43.07
C LEU A 6 18.98 -36.16 41.57
N LEU A 7 17.83 -36.34 40.90
CA LEU A 7 17.61 -36.07 39.46
C LEU A 7 16.23 -36.59 39.02
N LEU A 8 15.17 -35.82 39.31
CA LEU A 8 13.92 -35.91 38.54
C LEU A 8 13.17 -34.57 38.54
N PRO A 9 13.68 -33.54 37.85
CA PRO A 9 12.76 -32.61 37.20
C PRO A 9 13.34 -32.14 35.85
N ALA A 10 13.12 -32.89 34.77
CA ALA A 10 13.58 -32.44 33.45
C ALA A 10 12.66 -32.83 32.28
N LEU A 11 11.45 -33.34 32.53
CA LEU A 11 10.56 -33.79 31.46
C LEU A 11 9.30 -32.92 31.24
N LEU A 12 9.12 -31.85 32.00
CA LEU A 12 7.89 -31.02 31.96
C LEU A 12 8.04 -29.70 31.19
N PHE A 13 9.22 -29.38 30.64
CA PHE A 13 9.45 -28.12 29.92
C PHE A 13 9.33 -28.20 28.40
N VAL A 14 9.00 -29.35 27.81
CA VAL A 14 8.98 -29.52 26.34
C VAL A 14 7.65 -29.07 25.69
N PHE A 15 6.60 -28.77 26.45
CA PHE A 15 5.27 -28.49 25.88
C PHE A 15 4.89 -27.01 25.74
N LEU A 16 5.80 -26.06 25.97
CA LEU A 16 5.45 -24.63 26.00
C LEU A 16 6.12 -23.76 24.94
N THR A 17 6.87 -24.33 23.99
CA THR A 17 7.35 -23.60 22.80
C THR A 17 6.43 -23.83 21.61
N GLY A 18 5.12 -23.63 21.82
CA GLY A 18 4.21 -23.38 20.72
C GLY A 18 4.61 -22.05 20.09
N CYS A 19 5.42 -22.08 19.04
CA CYS A 19 5.56 -20.95 18.14
C CYS A 19 4.15 -20.62 17.65
N ALA A 20 3.55 -19.58 18.22
CA ALA A 20 2.35 -18.99 17.68
C ALA A 20 2.74 -18.48 16.29
N SER A 21 2.59 -19.34 15.27
CA SER A 21 2.70 -18.98 13.86
C SER A 21 1.74 -17.83 13.67
N GLY A 22 2.32 -16.63 13.63
CA GLY A 22 1.63 -15.41 13.97
C GLY A 22 0.46 -15.13 13.04
N LYS A 23 -0.45 -14.28 13.54
CA LYS A 23 -1.64 -13.69 12.89
C LYS A 23 -1.40 -13.02 11.52
N ILE A 24 -0.22 -13.18 10.93
CA ILE A 24 0.21 -12.67 9.63
C ILE A 24 -0.71 -13.23 8.53
N HIS A 25 -1.19 -14.47 8.62
CA HIS A 25 -2.07 -15.00 7.55
C HIS A 25 -3.55 -14.57 7.66
N GLU A 26 -3.94 -13.84 8.71
CA GLU A 26 -5.34 -13.42 8.93
C GLU A 26 -5.74 -12.17 8.15
N LYS A 27 -4.76 -11.48 7.53
CA LYS A 27 -4.99 -10.22 6.80
C LYS A 27 -4.35 -10.29 5.42
N SER A 28 -4.90 -9.53 4.49
CA SER A 28 -4.25 -9.25 3.21
C SER A 28 -3.49 -7.93 3.33
N TYR A 29 -2.16 -7.98 3.22
CA TYR A 29 -1.31 -6.79 3.35
C TYR A 29 -1.25 -6.06 2.02
N LEU A 30 -1.88 -4.89 1.98
CA LEU A 30 -1.90 -4.03 0.80
C LEU A 30 -0.48 -3.51 0.55
N ARG A 31 -0.01 -3.67 -0.69
CA ARG A 31 1.26 -3.14 -1.15
C ARG A 31 1.08 -1.90 -1.99
N ALA A 32 0.14 -1.93 -2.93
CA ALA A 32 -0.15 -0.81 -3.81
C ALA A 32 -1.64 -0.70 -4.11
N ALA A 33 -2.11 0.52 -4.35
CA ALA A 33 -3.49 0.77 -4.76
C ALA A 33 -3.54 1.80 -5.89
N ALA A 34 -4.33 1.51 -6.92
CA ALA A 34 -4.83 2.52 -7.83
C ALA A 34 -6.19 3.00 -7.35
N VAL A 35 -6.36 4.31 -7.25
CA VAL A 35 -7.57 4.96 -6.74
C VAL A 35 -8.12 5.88 -7.82
N SER A 36 -9.36 5.61 -8.23
CA SER A 36 -10.03 6.34 -9.31
C SER A 36 -11.53 6.50 -9.04
N GLY A 37 -12.19 7.24 -9.91
CA GLY A 37 -13.63 7.47 -9.85
C GLY A 37 -14.03 8.43 -8.73
N GLU A 38 -15.19 9.07 -8.88
CA GLU A 38 -15.71 10.06 -7.94
C GLU A 38 -15.67 9.54 -6.48
N ASN A 39 -15.17 10.35 -5.54
CA ASN A 39 -14.96 10.00 -4.14
C ASN A 39 -14.01 8.79 -3.91
N GLY A 40 -13.16 8.47 -4.89
CA GLY A 40 -12.22 7.34 -4.83
C GLY A 40 -12.93 5.98 -4.76
N ARG A 41 -14.10 5.88 -5.39
CA ARG A 41 -14.99 4.72 -5.26
C ARG A 41 -14.53 3.49 -6.02
N ASP A 42 -13.56 3.62 -6.93
CA ASP A 42 -13.07 2.54 -7.79
C ASP A 42 -11.60 2.25 -7.45
N LEU A 43 -11.34 1.05 -6.91
CA LEU A 43 -10.04 0.61 -6.40
C LEU A 43 -9.51 -0.58 -7.19
N VAL A 44 -8.22 -0.57 -7.47
CA VAL A 44 -7.46 -1.77 -7.85
C VAL A 44 -6.33 -1.95 -6.84
N LEU A 45 -6.27 -3.12 -6.19
CA LEU A 45 -5.39 -3.36 -5.05
C LEU A 45 -4.42 -4.50 -5.33
N ALA A 46 -3.13 -4.26 -5.19
CA ALA A 46 -2.08 -5.29 -5.23
C ALA A 46 -1.57 -5.58 -3.81
N PHE A 47 -1.39 -6.86 -3.48
CA PHE A 47 -1.00 -7.32 -2.15
C PHE A 47 0.42 -7.91 -2.17
N PHE A 48 1.04 -8.03 -1.00
CA PHE A 48 2.39 -8.64 -0.91
C PHE A 48 2.42 -10.14 -1.23
N ASP A 49 1.36 -10.86 -0.87
CA ASP A 49 1.29 -12.32 -0.94
C ASP A 49 0.35 -12.82 -2.06
N ASP A 50 -0.03 -11.95 -3.00
CA ASP A 50 -0.94 -12.27 -4.10
C ASP A 50 -0.47 -11.62 -5.41
N ASP A 51 -0.29 -12.45 -6.45
CA ASP A 51 0.15 -12.01 -7.76
C ASP A 51 -0.99 -11.35 -8.58
N THR A 52 -2.25 -11.51 -8.15
CA THR A 52 -3.40 -10.97 -8.85
C THR A 52 -3.96 -9.74 -8.13
N ALA A 53 -4.01 -8.61 -8.84
CA ALA A 53 -4.64 -7.42 -8.30
C ALA A 53 -6.17 -7.61 -8.17
N VAL A 54 -6.74 -7.07 -7.10
CA VAL A 54 -8.17 -7.14 -6.80
C VAL A 54 -8.83 -5.81 -7.16
N GLU A 55 -9.79 -5.87 -8.08
CA GLU A 55 -10.65 -4.73 -8.40
C GLU A 55 -11.84 -4.70 -7.44
N ALA A 56 -12.18 -3.54 -6.90
CA ALA A 56 -13.33 -3.37 -6.02
C ALA A 56 -13.92 -1.95 -6.15
N SER A 57 -15.25 -1.87 -6.12
CA SER A 57 -15.97 -0.60 -6.22
C SER A 57 -16.99 -0.47 -5.09
N GLY A 58 -17.30 0.77 -4.70
CA GLY A 58 -18.26 1.11 -3.66
C GLY A 58 -18.97 2.44 -3.90
N GLY A 59 -19.62 2.98 -2.86
CA GLY A 59 -20.15 4.35 -2.88
C GLY A 59 -19.06 5.40 -2.61
N ASP A 60 -18.03 5.01 -1.85
CA ASP A 60 -16.84 5.78 -1.53
C ASP A 60 -15.64 4.84 -1.36
N MET A 61 -14.46 5.41 -1.09
CA MET A 61 -13.23 4.66 -0.86
C MET A 61 -13.33 3.63 0.29
N ARG A 62 -14.11 3.92 1.34
CA ARG A 62 -14.29 3.02 2.48
C ARG A 62 -15.13 1.80 2.09
N ASP A 63 -16.20 2.02 1.34
CA ASP A 63 -17.07 0.94 0.85
C ASP A 63 -16.36 0.10 -0.22
N ALA A 64 -15.55 0.71 -1.07
CA ALA A 64 -14.71 -0.01 -2.02
C ALA A 64 -13.67 -0.89 -1.30
N LEU A 65 -13.03 -0.38 -0.24
CA LEU A 65 -12.09 -1.18 0.56
C LEU A 65 -12.78 -2.35 1.29
N LYS A 66 -14.02 -2.16 1.78
CA LYS A 66 -14.83 -3.26 2.33
C LYS A 66 -15.17 -4.30 1.24
N ALA A 67 -15.53 -3.86 0.04
CA ALA A 67 -15.78 -4.75 -1.09
C ALA A 67 -14.54 -5.58 -1.45
N ALA A 68 -13.35 -4.98 -1.40
CA ALA A 68 -12.10 -5.71 -1.57
C ALA A 68 -11.88 -6.76 -0.49
N ALA A 69 -12.16 -6.44 0.78
CA ALA A 69 -12.03 -7.40 1.89
C ALA A 69 -12.95 -8.62 1.73
N PHE A 70 -14.14 -8.45 1.14
CA PHE A 70 -15.00 -9.59 0.78
C PHE A 70 -14.40 -10.45 -0.33
N LYS A 71 -13.76 -9.83 -1.33
CA LYS A 71 -13.12 -10.54 -2.44
C LYS A 71 -11.87 -11.31 -2.02
N THR A 72 -11.05 -10.72 -1.15
CA THR A 72 -9.84 -11.38 -0.61
C THR A 72 -10.16 -12.42 0.48
N GLY A 73 -11.39 -12.43 1.00
CA GLY A 73 -11.81 -13.29 2.11
C GLY A 73 -11.16 -12.94 3.44
N LYS A 74 -10.45 -11.81 3.53
CA LYS A 74 -9.69 -11.37 4.70
C LYS A 74 -9.77 -9.84 4.87
N PRO A 75 -9.69 -9.32 6.10
CA PRO A 75 -9.47 -7.89 6.30
C PRO A 75 -8.24 -7.39 5.55
N VAL A 76 -8.39 -6.25 4.86
CA VAL A 76 -7.27 -5.56 4.20
C VAL A 76 -6.50 -4.73 5.23
N PHE A 77 -5.19 -4.91 5.28
CA PHE A 77 -4.28 -4.10 6.11
C PHE A 77 -3.50 -3.14 5.24
N THR A 78 -3.66 -1.85 5.47
CA THR A 78 -3.16 -0.76 4.62
C THR A 78 -1.89 -0.08 5.16
N GLY A 79 -1.47 -0.38 6.39
CA GLY A 79 -0.37 0.35 7.05
C GLY A 79 1.01 0.18 6.41
N TYR A 80 1.20 -0.82 5.54
CA TYR A 80 2.45 -1.06 4.80
C TYR A 80 2.33 -0.75 3.30
N THR A 81 1.30 0.00 2.91
CA THR A 81 1.15 0.42 1.50
C THR A 81 2.36 1.25 1.08
N GLU A 82 3.00 0.85 -0.01
CA GLU A 82 4.21 1.45 -0.55
C GLU A 82 3.92 2.43 -1.70
N LEU A 83 2.82 2.21 -2.43
CA LEU A 83 2.46 2.96 -3.63
C LEU A 83 0.96 3.27 -3.72
N ILE A 84 0.63 4.52 -4.02
CA ILE A 84 -0.70 4.98 -4.43
C ILE A 84 -0.59 5.53 -5.84
N ILE A 85 -1.42 5.01 -6.74
CA ILE A 85 -1.57 5.52 -8.10
C ILE A 85 -2.88 6.31 -8.15
N THR A 86 -2.80 7.60 -8.46
CA THR A 86 -3.96 8.49 -8.60
C THR A 86 -4.20 8.84 -10.07
N ASP A 87 -5.46 9.03 -10.44
CA ASP A 87 -5.87 9.59 -11.73
C ASP A 87 -5.84 11.13 -11.75
N GLY A 88 -5.37 11.76 -10.68
CA GLY A 88 -5.24 13.21 -10.51
C GLY A 88 -6.52 13.91 -10.04
N SER A 89 -7.67 13.24 -10.07
CA SER A 89 -8.94 13.84 -9.62
C SER A 89 -9.10 13.77 -8.10
N GLU A 90 -9.60 14.86 -7.50
CA GLU A 90 -9.84 14.96 -6.05
C GLU A 90 -8.61 14.54 -5.21
N SER A 91 -7.40 14.85 -5.72
CA SER A 91 -6.17 14.23 -5.19
C SER A 91 -5.96 14.63 -3.74
N ARG A 92 -6.23 15.90 -3.41
CA ARG A 92 -6.11 16.37 -2.03
C ARG A 92 -7.02 15.59 -1.07
N GLU A 93 -8.32 15.51 -1.36
CA GLU A 93 -9.29 14.83 -0.50
C GLU A 93 -8.97 13.34 -0.36
N ARG A 94 -8.61 12.68 -1.48
CA ARG A 94 -8.24 11.27 -1.50
C ARG A 94 -6.98 10.99 -0.68
N LEU A 95 -5.93 11.78 -0.87
CA LEU A 95 -4.68 11.59 -0.14
C LEU A 95 -4.86 11.87 1.36
N VAL A 96 -5.70 12.84 1.74
CA VAL A 96 -6.07 13.08 3.15
C VAL A 96 -6.78 11.85 3.74
N HIS A 97 -7.72 11.24 3.01
CA HIS A 97 -8.37 10.01 3.43
C HIS A 97 -7.37 8.85 3.57
N ILE A 98 -6.51 8.65 2.58
CA ILE A 98 -5.50 7.58 2.59
C ILE A 98 -4.53 7.75 3.76
N LEU A 99 -4.07 8.97 4.05
CA LEU A 99 -3.18 9.21 5.18
C LEU A 99 -3.89 9.00 6.53
N ASN A 100 -5.11 9.50 6.71
CA ASN A 100 -5.78 9.53 8.02
C ASN A 100 -6.58 8.25 8.33
N ASP A 101 -7.34 7.76 7.35
CA ASP A 101 -8.23 6.61 7.50
C ASP A 101 -7.49 5.30 7.19
N TRP A 102 -6.75 5.24 6.06
CA TRP A 102 -5.97 4.05 5.73
C TRP A 102 -4.66 3.98 6.51
N LYS A 103 -4.20 5.09 7.10
CA LYS A 103 -2.99 5.14 7.94
C LYS A 103 -1.76 4.56 7.22
N VAL A 104 -1.64 4.86 5.94
CA VAL A 104 -0.46 4.48 5.16
C VAL A 104 0.80 5.13 5.76
N SER A 105 1.97 4.59 5.43
CA SER A 105 3.23 5.22 5.82
C SER A 105 3.31 6.66 5.28
N PRO A 106 3.81 7.64 6.07
CA PRO A 106 4.17 8.96 5.57
C PRO A 106 5.10 8.94 4.34
N SER A 107 5.88 7.88 4.18
CA SER A 107 6.80 7.67 3.05
C SER A 107 6.17 6.96 1.85
N CYS A 108 4.85 6.72 1.87
CA CYS A 108 4.13 6.04 0.79
C CYS A 108 4.23 6.90 -0.49
N LEU A 109 4.65 6.29 -1.60
CA LEU A 109 4.81 7.00 -2.86
C LEU A 109 3.44 7.30 -3.47
N VAL A 110 3.28 8.50 -4.02
CA VAL A 110 2.10 8.92 -4.77
C VAL A 110 2.53 9.21 -6.20
N VAL A 111 1.95 8.49 -7.15
CA VAL A 111 2.25 8.65 -8.57
C VAL A 111 0.98 8.88 -9.38
N TYR A 112 1.11 9.58 -10.49
CA TYR A 112 0.04 9.77 -11.45
C TYR A 112 0.05 8.66 -12.50
N CYS A 113 -1.13 8.15 -12.84
CA CYS A 113 -1.37 7.44 -14.08
C CYS A 113 -2.87 7.50 -14.40
N GLY A 114 -3.23 8.02 -15.58
CA GLY A 114 -4.62 8.11 -16.01
C GLY A 114 -5.36 6.77 -16.07
N ASN A 115 -4.62 5.65 -16.24
CA ASN A 115 -5.17 4.29 -16.12
C ASN A 115 -4.38 3.44 -15.10
N GLY A 116 -4.24 3.96 -13.88
CA GLY A 116 -3.49 3.28 -12.82
C GLY A 116 -3.96 1.87 -12.50
N GLY A 117 -5.25 1.58 -12.67
CA GLY A 117 -5.82 0.25 -12.43
C GLY A 117 -5.34 -0.79 -13.45
N GLU A 118 -5.26 -0.44 -14.73
CA GLU A 118 -4.67 -1.31 -15.75
C GLU A 118 -3.17 -1.47 -15.53
N LEU A 119 -2.45 -0.37 -15.25
CA LEU A 119 -1.02 -0.40 -14.97
C LEU A 119 -0.68 -1.38 -13.84
N LEU A 120 -1.46 -1.36 -12.75
CA LEU A 120 -1.25 -2.23 -11.60
C LEU A 120 -1.57 -3.71 -11.87
N LYS A 121 -2.44 -4.01 -12.85
CA LYS A 121 -2.76 -5.38 -13.26
C LYS A 121 -1.71 -5.97 -14.20
N GLU A 122 -1.10 -5.14 -15.03
CA GLU A 122 -0.18 -5.59 -16.08
C GLU A 122 1.29 -5.57 -15.68
N ARG A 123 1.63 -4.77 -14.66
CA ARG A 123 3.02 -4.56 -14.24
C ARG A 123 3.24 -5.02 -12.82
N ASP A 124 4.44 -5.58 -12.63
CA ASP A 124 4.94 -5.92 -11.31
C ASP A 124 5.03 -4.68 -10.41
N THR A 125 4.46 -4.76 -9.22
CA THR A 125 4.38 -3.63 -8.29
C THR A 125 5.77 -3.19 -7.82
N GLU A 126 6.73 -4.10 -7.66
CA GLU A 126 8.11 -3.73 -7.26
C GLU A 126 8.77 -2.88 -8.35
N LYS A 127 8.57 -3.25 -9.61
CA LYS A 127 9.07 -2.50 -10.76
C LYS A 127 8.45 -1.12 -10.85
N LEU A 128 7.14 -0.97 -10.59
CA LEU A 128 6.48 0.34 -10.56
C LEU A 128 7.05 1.24 -9.46
N ILE A 129 7.22 0.69 -8.25
CA ILE A 129 7.86 1.40 -7.13
C ILE A 129 9.29 1.78 -7.48
N GLY A 130 10.05 0.85 -8.08
CA GLY A 130 11.42 1.08 -8.51
C GLY A 130 11.54 2.17 -9.57
N ALA A 131 10.67 2.17 -10.58
CA ALA A 131 10.61 3.18 -11.62
C ALA A 131 10.33 4.57 -11.04
N ALA A 132 9.35 4.69 -10.15
CA ALA A 132 9.03 5.95 -9.48
C ALA A 132 10.22 6.47 -8.66
N LYS A 133 10.88 5.61 -7.87
CA LYS A 133 12.07 5.98 -7.10
C LYS A 133 13.23 6.41 -8.01
N GLN A 134 13.47 5.70 -9.10
CA GLN A 134 14.52 6.05 -10.06
C GLN A 134 14.25 7.40 -10.74
N ALA A 135 13.00 7.71 -11.09
CA ALA A 135 12.63 9.02 -11.63
C ALA A 135 12.97 10.16 -10.66
N VAL A 136 12.71 9.96 -9.35
CA VAL A 136 13.07 10.94 -8.32
C VAL A 136 14.58 11.05 -8.15
N GLU A 137 15.29 9.93 -8.09
CA GLU A 137 16.76 9.91 -7.93
C GLU A 137 17.49 10.55 -9.12
N GLN A 138 16.94 10.43 -10.34
CA GLN A 138 17.51 11.01 -11.56
C GLN A 138 17.11 12.47 -11.79
N GLY A 139 16.16 12.99 -11.00
CA GLY A 139 15.65 14.35 -11.12
C GLY A 139 14.61 14.55 -12.22
N ASP A 140 14.08 13.46 -12.78
CA ASP A 140 13.01 13.48 -13.78
C ASP A 140 11.63 13.70 -13.15
N ALA A 141 11.51 13.43 -11.84
CA ALA A 141 10.33 13.74 -11.02
C ALA A 141 10.75 14.33 -9.66
N PRO A 142 9.92 15.18 -9.04
CA PRO A 142 10.18 15.66 -7.68
C PRO A 142 9.87 14.59 -6.63
N GLU A 143 10.29 14.83 -5.39
CA GLU A 143 9.90 14.01 -4.24
C GLU A 143 8.38 13.86 -4.14
N CYS A 144 7.93 12.60 -4.05
CA CYS A 144 6.54 12.19 -4.22
C CYS A 144 6.02 11.31 -3.08
N ASP A 145 6.61 11.39 -1.88
CA ASP A 145 5.98 10.78 -0.70
C ASP A 145 4.68 11.53 -0.33
N ILE A 146 3.73 10.81 0.27
CA ILE A 146 2.38 11.33 0.53
C ILE A 146 2.36 12.59 1.40
N ILE A 147 3.30 12.74 2.36
CA ILE A 147 3.37 13.95 3.18
C ILE A 147 3.85 15.15 2.37
N THR A 148 4.90 14.98 1.58
CA THR A 148 5.41 16.04 0.70
C THR A 148 4.35 16.47 -0.31
N VAL A 149 3.67 15.51 -0.94
CA VAL A 149 2.60 15.78 -1.91
C VAL A 149 1.42 16.51 -1.25
N LEU A 150 0.92 16.00 -0.12
CA LEU A 150 -0.17 16.66 0.62
C LEU A 150 0.22 18.05 1.10
N GLY A 151 1.46 18.23 1.56
CA GLY A 151 1.99 19.54 1.97
C GLY A 151 1.91 20.55 0.83
N LYS A 152 2.35 20.16 -0.37
CA LYS A 152 2.26 21.00 -1.58
C LYS A 152 0.80 21.30 -1.95
N LEU A 153 -0.09 20.30 -1.96
CA LEU A 153 -1.52 20.50 -2.24
C LEU A 153 -2.20 21.42 -1.23
N CYS A 154 -1.82 21.34 0.05
CA CYS A 154 -2.42 22.20 1.09
C CYS A 154 -1.94 23.65 1.03
N ILE A 155 -0.69 23.90 0.61
CA ILE A 155 -0.10 25.24 0.55
C ILE A 155 -0.36 25.92 -0.80
N GLY A 156 -0.17 25.18 -1.90
CA GLY A 156 -0.13 25.71 -3.26
C GLY A 156 -1.26 25.21 -4.17
N HIS A 157 -2.19 24.41 -3.67
CA HIS A 157 -3.31 23.81 -4.44
C HIS A 157 -2.89 22.93 -5.62
N THR A 158 -1.59 22.66 -5.76
CA THR A 158 -1.02 21.85 -6.81
C THR A 158 0.18 21.11 -6.29
N ALA A 159 0.46 19.94 -6.86
CA ALA A 159 1.69 19.21 -6.62
C ALA A 159 2.15 18.57 -7.91
N GLU A 160 3.42 18.77 -8.26
CA GLU A 160 4.09 17.96 -9.27
C GLU A 160 4.53 16.64 -8.61
N ILE A 161 4.21 15.52 -9.25
CA ILE A 161 4.50 14.14 -8.82
C ILE A 161 5.01 13.31 -10.00
N ALA A 162 5.55 12.13 -9.73
CA ALA A 162 5.97 11.21 -10.79
C ALA A 162 4.76 10.69 -11.58
N GLU A 163 4.87 10.65 -12.91
CA GLU A 163 3.94 9.96 -13.82
C GLU A 163 4.53 8.62 -14.24
N LEU A 164 3.75 7.55 -14.20
CA LEU A 164 4.17 6.24 -14.69
C LEU A 164 3.42 5.86 -15.96
N TYR A 165 4.17 5.42 -16.97
CA TYR A 165 3.64 5.02 -18.26
C TYR A 165 3.58 3.49 -18.41
N PRO A 166 2.64 2.96 -19.22
CA PRO A 166 2.54 1.52 -19.47
C PRO A 166 3.80 0.88 -20.04
N ASP A 167 4.66 1.63 -20.73
CA ASP A 167 5.92 1.13 -21.29
C ASP A 167 7.04 0.96 -20.24
N GLY A 168 6.80 1.37 -18.99
CA GLY A 168 7.74 1.27 -17.88
C GLY A 168 8.64 2.50 -17.73
N THR A 169 8.43 3.55 -18.53
CA THR A 169 9.09 4.84 -18.34
C THR A 169 8.34 5.70 -17.31
N ALA A 170 8.99 6.77 -16.87
CA ALA A 170 8.44 7.71 -15.92
C ALA A 170 8.69 9.16 -16.35
N GLY A 171 7.82 10.07 -15.92
CA GLY A 171 7.93 11.51 -16.12
C GLY A 171 7.37 12.27 -14.93
N SER A 172 6.86 13.49 -15.15
CA SER A 172 6.20 14.28 -14.11
C SER A 172 4.81 14.77 -14.55
N HIS A 173 3.92 14.91 -13.56
CA HIS A 173 2.54 15.38 -13.78
C HIS A 173 2.09 16.29 -12.64
N ILE A 174 1.26 17.28 -12.95
CA ILE A 174 0.69 18.20 -11.96
C ILE A 174 -0.71 17.73 -11.57
N ILE A 175 -0.91 17.48 -10.27
CA ILE A 175 -2.21 17.17 -9.67
C ILE A 175 -2.73 18.34 -8.82
N TYR A 176 -4.02 18.31 -8.53
CA TYR A 176 -4.79 19.37 -7.85
C TYR A 176 -5.52 18.85 -6.60
#